data_AF-A0A3C1Q8Y6-F1
#
_entry.id   AF-A0A3C1Q8Y6-F1
#
_cell.length_a   1.000
_cell.length_b   1.000
_cell.length_c   1.000
_cell.angle_alpha   90.00
_cell.angle_beta   90.00
_cell.angle_gamma   90.00
#
_symmetry.space_group_name_H-M   'P 1'
#
loop_
_entity.id
_entity.type
_entity.pdbx_description
1 polymer ?
#
loop_
_entity_poly.entity_id
_entity_poly.type
_entity_poly.pdbx_seq_one_letter_code
_entity_poly.pdbx_strand_id
1 'polypeptide(L)'
;MKVKTEQIAVSGMLAALTVVLGATGIGFVPLPTPAGAATLMHLPVILAGILEGSGIGSMVGLIFGLFTLRFMPDWRVVIPARVLIGPV
;
A
#
# COMPACT_ATOMS: atom_id res chain seq x y z
N MET A 1 -18.46 -11.15 7.28
CA MET A 1 -18.35 -9.96 6.40
C MET A 1 -19.43 -10.05 5.33
N LYS A 2 -20.37 -9.09 5.27
CA LYS A 2 -21.23 -8.94 4.08
C LYS A 2 -20.44 -8.09 3.09
N VAL A 3 -19.74 -8.74 2.18
CA VAL A 3 -18.99 -8.06 1.12
C VAL A 3 -20.03 -7.48 0.16
N LYS A 4 -20.18 -6.16 0.17
CA LYS A 4 -21.01 -5.44 -0.80
C LYS A 4 -20.23 -5.30 -2.11
N THR A 5 -20.94 -5.25 -3.23
CA THR A 5 -20.33 -5.05 -4.55
C THR A 5 -19.51 -3.75 -4.62
N GLU A 6 -19.95 -2.71 -3.91
CA GLU A 6 -19.23 -1.44 -3.76
C GLU A 6 -17.86 -1.64 -3.09
N GLN A 7 -17.79 -2.50 -2.07
CA GLN A 7 -16.53 -2.79 -1.39
C GLN A 7 -15.49 -3.43 -2.31
N ILE A 8 -15.94 -4.38 -3.14
CA ILE A 8 -15.07 -5.05 -4.11
C ILE A 8 -14.58 -4.06 -5.17
N ALA A 9 -15.44 -3.15 -5.63
CA ALA A 9 -15.07 -2.15 -6.62
C ALA A 9 -14.06 -1.12 -6.07
N VAL A 10 -14.29 -0.60 -4.86
CA VAL A 10 -13.41 0.39 -4.23
C VAL A 10 -12.08 -0.23 -3.82
N SER A 11 -12.08 -1.43 -3.23
CA SER A 11 -10.84 -2.17 -2.91
C SER A 11 -10.03 -2.52 -4.15
N GLY A 12 -10.68 -2.98 -5.23
CA GLY A 12 -10.02 -3.28 -6.51
C GLY A 12 -9.41 -2.04 -7.16
N MET A 13 -10.10 -0.91 -7.12
CA MET A 13 -9.59 0.37 -7.63
C MET A 13 -8.40 0.89 -6.81
N LEU A 14 -8.47 0.84 -5.48
CA LEU A 14 -7.36 1.26 -4.60
C LEU A 14 -6.14 0.33 -4.73
N ALA A 15 -6.35 -0.97 -4.94
CA ALA A 15 -5.30 -1.93 -5.25
C ALA A 15 -4.65 -1.65 -6.62
N ALA A 16 -5.45 -1.35 -7.64
CA ALA A 16 -4.94 -0.97 -8.96
C ALA A 16 -4.10 0.33 -8.89
N LEU A 17 -4.56 1.32 -8.12
CA LEU A 17 -3.82 2.57 -7.90
C LEU A 17 -2.47 2.33 -7.20
N THR A 18 -2.43 1.45 -6.19
CA THR A 18 -1.16 1.08 -5.53
C THR A 18 -0.20 0.41 -6.52
N VAL A 19 -0.69 -0.50 -7.36
CA VAL A 19 0.13 -1.17 -8.38
C VAL A 19 0.65 -0.17 -9.42
N VAL A 20 -0.19 0.73 -9.91
CA VAL A 20 0.21 1.75 -10.91
C VAL A 20 1.24 2.70 -10.33
N LEU A 21 1.04 3.19 -9.11
CA LEU A 21 2.01 4.06 -8.43
C LEU A 21 3.35 3.36 -8.15
N GLY A 22 3.31 2.06 -7.84
CA GLY A 22 4.49 1.24 -7.62
C GLY A 22 5.24 0.90 -8.90
N ALA A 23 4.53 0.59 -9.98
CA ALA A 23 5.10 0.28 -11.27
C ALA A 23 5.70 1.50 -11.97
N THR A 24 5.05 2.66 -11.85
CA THR A 24 5.48 3.90 -12.55
C THR A 24 6.62 4.63 -11.86
N GLY A 25 6.95 4.31 -10.61
CA GLY A 25 8.00 5.01 -9.87
C GLY A 25 7.60 6.43 -9.41
N ILE A 26 6.48 6.99 -9.90
CA ILE A 26 5.91 8.28 -9.47
C ILE A 26 5.49 8.20 -8.00
N GLY A 27 5.13 7.01 -7.54
CA GLY A 27 4.85 6.73 -6.14
C GLY A 27 6.07 6.80 -5.22
N PHE A 28 7.27 7.13 -5.72
CA PHE A 28 8.50 7.27 -4.95
C PHE A 28 9.12 8.64 -5.21
N VAL A 29 8.88 9.58 -4.29
CA VAL A 29 9.62 10.84 -4.31
C VAL A 29 10.93 10.61 -3.54
N PRO A 30 12.11 10.71 -4.18
CA PRO A 30 13.38 10.55 -3.49
C PRO A 30 13.54 11.70 -2.49
N LEU A 31 13.47 11.38 -1.21
CA LEU A 31 13.72 12.30 -0.10
C LEU A 31 14.89 11.76 0.73
N PRO A 32 15.71 12.64 1.33
CA PRO A 32 16.83 12.26 2.19
C PRO A 32 16.31 11.83 3.56
N THR A 33 15.50 10.77 3.59
CA THR A 33 14.99 10.13 4.79
C THR A 33 15.63 8.73 4.92
N PRO A 34 15.67 8.14 6.12
CA PRO A 34 16.27 6.81 6.36
C PRO A 34 15.67 5.67 5.52
N ALA A 35 14.54 5.90 4.84
CA ALA A 35 13.88 4.95 3.95
C ALA A 35 14.12 5.21 2.45
N GLY A 36 14.93 6.22 2.08
CA GLY A 36 15.36 6.49 0.70
C GLY A 36 14.32 7.10 -0.25
N ALA A 37 13.02 7.05 0.08
CA ALA A 37 11.94 7.71 -0.66
C ALA A 37 10.69 7.95 0.21
N ALA A 38 10.05 9.11 0.06
CA ALA A 38 8.67 9.27 0.49
C ALA A 38 7.78 8.59 -0.56
N THR A 39 7.18 7.48 -0.17
CA THR A 39 6.22 6.81 -1.04
C THR A 39 4.93 7.64 -1.11
N LEU A 40 4.11 7.55 -2.15
CA LEU A 40 2.71 8.03 -2.11
C LEU A 40 1.74 6.87 -1.91
N MET A 41 2.23 5.64 -2.07
CA MET A 41 1.47 4.40 -2.01
C MET A 41 0.85 4.10 -0.64
N HIS A 42 1.26 4.77 0.44
CA HIS A 42 0.56 4.64 1.72
C HIS A 42 -0.78 5.37 1.75
N LEU A 43 -1.03 6.39 0.91
CA LEU A 43 -2.34 7.05 0.83
C LEU A 43 -3.45 6.07 0.42
N PRO A 44 -3.33 5.34 -0.72
CA PRO A 44 -4.33 4.35 -1.08
C PRO A 44 -4.42 3.19 -0.08
N VAL A 45 -3.33 2.82 0.61
CA VAL A 45 -3.35 1.79 1.67
C VAL A 45 -4.16 2.24 2.88
N ILE A 46 -3.97 3.48 3.34
CA ILE A 46 -4.72 4.07 4.46
C ILE A 46 -6.19 4.25 4.07
N LEU A 47 -6.47 4.74 2.86
CA LEU A 47 -7.85 4.86 2.37
C LEU A 47 -8.53 3.49 2.27
N ALA A 48 -7.82 2.45 1.85
CA ALA A 48 -8.33 1.08 1.87
C ALA A 48 -8.58 0.60 3.30
N GLY A 49 -7.68 0.90 4.25
CA GLY A 49 -7.88 0.60 5.67
C GLY A 49 -9.13 1.25 6.27
N ILE A 50 -9.31 2.55 6.02
CA ILE A 50 -10.40 3.35 6.59
C ILE A 50 -11.75 3.04 5.92
N LEU A 51 -11.79 2.93 4.58
CA LEU A 51 -13.04 2.78 3.83
C LEU A 51 -13.52 1.33 3.77
N GLU A 52 -12.60 0.38 3.58
CA GLU A 52 -12.92 -1.04 3.35
C GLU A 52 -12.68 -1.92 4.58
N GLY A 53 -11.97 -1.38 5.58
CA GLY A 53 -11.61 -2.06 6.82
C GLY A 53 -10.18 -2.61 6.83
N SER A 54 -9.68 -2.86 8.04
CA SER A 54 -8.32 -3.33 8.34
C SER A 54 -7.87 -4.54 7.51
N GLY A 55 -8.79 -5.46 7.18
CA GLY A 55 -8.49 -6.63 6.36
C GLY A 55 -8.09 -6.30 4.91
N ILE A 56 -8.74 -5.31 4.30
CA ILE A 56 -8.45 -4.90 2.92
C ILE A 56 -7.25 -3.95 2.91
N GLY A 57 -7.15 -3.04 3.88
CA GLY A 57 -5.98 -2.18 4.06
C GLY A 57 -4.68 -2.98 4.22
N SER A 58 -4.70 -4.08 4.98
CA SER A 58 -3.52 -4.94 5.15
C SER A 58 -3.15 -5.72 3.88
N MET A 59 -4.12 -6.18 3.08
CA MET A 59 -3.84 -6.80 1.76
C MET A 59 -3.23 -5.80 0.78
N VAL A 60 -3.77 -4.57 0.70
CA VAL A 60 -3.22 -3.53 -0.17
C VAL A 60 -1.83 -3.09 0.31
N GLY A 61 -1.61 -3.04 1.63
CA GLY A 61 -0.31 -2.81 2.26
C GLY A 61 0.72 -3.90 1.96
N LEU A 62 0.31 -5.17 1.87
CA LEU A 62 1.17 -6.27 1.42
C LEU A 62 1.62 -6.08 -0.03
N ILE A 63 0.68 -5.73 -0.93
CA ILE A 63 0.98 -5.47 -2.35
C ILE A 63 2.01 -4.35 -2.46
N PHE A 64 1.77 -3.25 -1.75
CA PHE A 64 2.72 -2.14 -1.66
C PHE A 64 4.10 -2.60 -1.17
N GLY A 65 4.16 -3.37 -0.07
CA GLY A 65 5.39 -3.93 0.46
C GLY A 65 6.20 -4.72 -0.58
N LEU A 66 5.53 -5.59 -1.35
CA LEU A 66 6.15 -6.37 -2.41
C LEU A 66 6.73 -5.50 -3.54
N PHE A 67 6.03 -4.44 -3.96
CA PHE A 67 6.56 -3.52 -4.97
C PHE A 67 7.76 -2.71 -4.45
N THR A 68 7.76 -2.34 -3.17
CA THR A 68 8.86 -1.60 -2.56
C THR A 68 10.15 -2.41 -2.36
N LEU A 69 10.08 -3.75 -2.41
CA LEU A 69 11.28 -4.61 -2.35
C LEU A 69 12.26 -4.34 -3.50
N ARG A 70 11.76 -3.85 -4.64
CA ARG A 70 12.60 -3.47 -5.78
C ARG A 70 13.52 -2.28 -5.47
N PHE A 71 13.12 -1.42 -4.53
CA PHE A 71 13.88 -0.24 -4.12
C PHE A 71 14.65 -0.46 -2.82
N MET A 72 14.15 -1.31 -1.91
CA MET A 72 14.81 -1.61 -0.63
C MET A 72 14.76 -3.13 -0.34
N PRO A 73 15.90 -3.84 -0.39
CA PRO A 73 15.92 -5.31 -0.36
C PRO A 73 15.63 -5.95 1.01
N ASP A 74 15.57 -5.17 2.09
CA ASP A 74 15.31 -5.67 3.45
C ASP A 74 13.82 -5.99 3.69
N TRP A 75 13.39 -7.17 3.23
CA TRP A 75 12.01 -7.65 3.33
C TRP A 75 11.43 -7.66 4.75
N ARG A 76 12.28 -7.90 5.76
CA ARG A 76 11.91 -7.96 7.18
C ARG A 76 11.46 -6.61 7.74
N VAL A 77 11.88 -5.51 7.14
CA VAL A 77 11.52 -4.16 7.60
C VAL A 77 10.37 -3.62 6.78
N VAL A 78 10.42 -3.85 5.46
CA VAL A 78 9.48 -3.30 4.50
C VAL A 78 8.07 -3.90 4.66
N ILE A 79 7.98 -5.23 4.74
CA ILE A 79 6.67 -5.91 4.78
C ILE A 79 5.89 -5.57 6.05
N PRO A 80 6.42 -5.74 7.29
CA PRO A 80 5.64 -5.41 8.48
C PRO A 80 5.33 -3.91 8.56
N ALA A 81 6.26 -3.04 8.15
CA ALA A 81 6.00 -1.60 8.13
C ALA A 81 4.86 -1.21 7.16
N ARG A 82 4.65 -1.93 6.05
CA ARG A 82 3.59 -1.61 5.08
C ARG A 82 2.27 -2.29 5.36
N VAL A 83 2.30 -3.47 5.97
CA VAL A 83 1.10 -4.18 6.43
C VAL A 83 0.47 -3.49 7.63
N LEU A 84 1.28 -2.94 8.54
CA LEU A 84 0.79 -2.24 9.74
C LEU A 84 0.23 -0.83 9.49
N ILE A 85 0.37 -0.30 8.27
CA ILE A 85 -0.25 0.99 7.88
C ILE A 85 -1.73 0.82 7.53
N GLY A 86 -2.12 -0.32 6.98
CA GLY A 86 -3.51 -0.60 6.60
C GLY A 86 -4.51 -0.76 7.77
N PRO A 87 -4.08 -1.20 8.97
CA PRO A 87 -4.93 -1.30 10.15
C PRO A 87 -5.22 0.01 10.91
N VAL A 88 -4.73 1.17 10.47
CA VAL A 88 -4.84 2.45 11.19
C VAL A 88 -6.23 3.07 11.03
#